data_AF-W0RE39-F1
#
_entry.id   AF-W0RE39-F1
#
_cell.length_a   1.000
_cell.length_b   1.000
_cell.length_c   1.000
_cell.angle_alpha   90.00
_cell.angle_beta   90.00
_cell.angle_gamma   90.00
#
_symmetry.space_group_name_H-M   'P 1'
#
loop_
_entity.id
_entity.type
_entity.pdbx_description
1 polymer ?
#
loop_
_entity_poly.entity_id
_entity_poly.type
_entity_poly.pdbx_seq_one_letter_code
_entity_poly.pdbx_strand_id
1 'polypeptide(L)'
;MLAAHDDSGGSPSGGLPSHDPVYFQAPDYTHWTVHEVHDPVTPGGRALLFVSSAGFRRVRSFPTDWRRLSPADLWKLSWQR
;
A
#
# COMPACT_ATOMS: atom_id res chain seq x y z
N MET A 1 2.13 -4.80 48.58
CA MET A 1 0.97 -4.86 47.65
C MET A 1 1.55 -4.71 46.24
N LEU A 2 1.14 -5.56 45.31
CA LEU A 2 1.87 -5.96 44.09
C LEU A 2 2.27 -4.83 43.13
N ALA A 3 3.41 -5.03 42.45
CA ALA A 3 3.82 -4.34 41.24
C ALA A 3 3.05 -4.86 40.00
N ALA A 4 2.64 -3.97 39.11
CA ALA A 4 2.24 -4.26 37.72
C ALA A 4 2.59 -3.01 36.90
N HIS A 5 3.80 -2.96 36.33
CA HIS A 5 4.11 -3.33 34.95
C HIS A 5 3.37 -2.48 33.91
N ASP A 6 4.15 -1.55 33.37
CA ASP A 6 4.06 -0.93 32.05
C ASP A 6 3.65 -1.96 31.00
N ASP A 7 2.49 -1.76 30.36
CA ASP A 7 2.15 -2.43 29.10
C ASP A 7 2.05 -1.34 28.03
N SER A 8 3.24 -0.95 27.57
CA SER A 8 3.44 -0.28 26.30
C SER A 8 2.66 -1.02 25.21
N GLY A 9 1.56 -0.42 24.74
CA GLY A 9 0.80 -0.87 23.56
C GLY A 9 1.63 -0.72 22.29
N GLY A 10 2.69 -1.53 22.18
CA GLY A 10 3.49 -1.69 20.99
C GLY A 10 2.62 -2.32 19.92
N SER A 11 2.14 -1.49 18.98
CA SER A 11 1.67 -2.02 17.70
C SER A 11 2.78 -2.91 17.15
N PRO A 12 2.54 -4.19 16.84
CA PRO A 12 3.53 -5.05 16.20
C PRO A 12 3.64 -4.64 14.73
N SER A 13 4.09 -3.41 14.49
CA SER A 13 4.46 -2.94 13.18
C SER A 13 5.84 -3.51 12.90
N GLY A 14 5.85 -4.76 12.44
CA GLY A 14 6.99 -5.30 11.70
C GLY A 14 7.30 -4.29 10.61
N GLY A 15 8.32 -3.47 10.88
CA GLY A 15 8.76 -2.36 10.04
C GLY A 15 9.36 -2.92 8.77
N LEU A 16 8.48 -3.34 7.85
CA LEU A 16 8.83 -3.37 6.44
C LEU A 16 9.36 -1.97 6.10
N PRO A 17 10.37 -1.85 5.23
CA PRO A 17 10.71 -0.56 4.65
C PRO A 17 9.46 -0.05 3.92
N SER A 18 8.66 0.74 4.63
CA SER A 18 7.42 1.28 4.13
C SER A 18 7.86 2.44 3.26
N HIS A 19 8.15 2.13 2.00
CA HIS A 19 8.39 3.19 1.04
C HIS A 19 7.17 4.12 1.06
N ASP A 20 7.38 5.43 1.13
CA ASP A 20 6.31 6.39 1.32
C ASP A 20 5.16 6.14 0.33
N PRO A 21 3.90 6.19 0.79
CA PRO A 21 2.75 6.00 -0.07
C PRO A 21 2.68 7.10 -1.14
N VAL A 22 2.16 6.74 -2.31
CA VAL A 22 1.88 7.70 -3.38
C VAL A 22 0.38 8.00 -3.39
N TYR A 23 0.03 9.28 -3.48
CA TYR A 23 -1.35 9.75 -3.51
C TYR A 23 -1.71 10.25 -4.89
N PHE A 24 -2.90 9.92 -5.38
CA PHE A 24 -3.43 10.49 -6.62
C PHE A 24 -4.96 10.57 -6.59
N GLN A 25 -5.52 11.46 -7.41
CA GLN A 25 -6.95 11.55 -7.66
C GLN A 25 -7.28 10.84 -8.99
N ALA A 26 -8.24 9.92 -8.96
CA ALA A 26 -8.72 9.22 -10.15
C ALA A 26 -9.72 10.09 -10.95
N PRO A 27 -10.03 9.74 -12.21
CA PRO A 27 -10.96 10.51 -13.05
C PRO A 27 -12.39 10.62 -12.51
N ASP A 28 -12.78 9.72 -11.61
CA ASP A 28 -14.07 9.73 -10.89
C ASP A 28 -14.03 10.60 -9.62
N TYR A 29 -12.96 11.40 -9.44
CA TYR A 29 -12.66 12.22 -8.27
C TYR A 29 -12.37 11.45 -6.97
N THR A 30 -12.27 10.12 -7.03
CA THR A 30 -11.88 9.30 -5.87
C THR A 30 -10.41 9.52 -5.54
N HIS A 31 -10.10 9.73 -4.26
CA HIS A 31 -8.73 9.82 -3.77
C HIS A 31 -8.19 8.45 -3.44
N TRP A 32 -7.04 8.11 -4.01
CA TRP A 32 -6.38 6.82 -3.83
C TRP A 32 -5.01 7.01 -3.20
N THR A 33 -4.68 6.07 -2.32
CA THR A 33 -3.36 5.89 -1.73
C THR A 33 -2.77 4.58 -2.23
N VAL A 34 -1.53 4.61 -2.70
CA VAL A 34 -0.82 3.44 -3.24
C VAL A 34 0.32 3.08 -2.31
N HIS A 35 0.27 1.86 -1.79
CA HIS A 35 1.31 1.27 -0.96
C HIS A 35 2.03 0.17 -1.72
N GLU A 36 3.35 0.12 -1.61
CA GLU A 36 4.11 -1.05 -2.04
C GLU A 36 4.24 -1.99 -0.83
N VAL A 37 3.70 -3.20 -0.97
CA VAL A 37 3.61 -4.19 0.10
C VAL A 37 4.27 -5.50 -0.32
N HIS A 38 4.64 -6.31 0.67
CA HIS A 38 5.09 -7.67 0.42
C HIS A 38 3.95 -8.56 -0.12
N ASP A 39 4.26 -9.43 -1.08
CA ASP A 39 3.32 -10.44 -1.56
C ASP A 39 3.54 -11.80 -0.90
N PRO A 40 2.60 -12.27 -0.04
CA PRO A 40 2.77 -13.56 0.62
C PRO A 40 2.66 -14.75 -0.33
N VAL A 41 2.14 -14.56 -1.56
CA VAL A 41 1.97 -15.66 -2.53
C VAL A 41 3.28 -15.99 -3.24
N THR A 42 4.19 -15.02 -3.37
CA THR A 42 5.48 -15.22 -4.03
C THR A 42 6.60 -14.83 -3.08
N PRO A 43 7.51 -15.75 -2.69
CA PRO A 43 8.65 -15.41 -1.85
C PRO A 43 9.45 -14.24 -2.44
N GLY A 44 9.66 -13.17 -1.66
CA GLY A 44 10.31 -11.94 -2.13
C GLY A 44 9.48 -11.09 -3.11
N GLY A 45 8.24 -11.49 -3.39
CA GLY A 45 7.31 -10.77 -4.24
C GLY A 45 6.87 -9.45 -3.62
N ARG A 46 6.54 -8.50 -4.50
CA ARG A 46 6.00 -7.19 -4.16
C ARG A 46 4.68 -7.00 -4.87
N ALA A 47 3.78 -6.25 -4.26
CA ALA A 47 2.51 -5.87 -4.85
C ALA A 47 2.22 -4.40 -4.55
N LEU A 48 1.48 -3.75 -5.44
CA LEU A 48 0.89 -2.45 -5.17
C LEU A 48 -0.51 -2.64 -4.61
N LEU A 49 -0.78 -1.99 -3.48
CA LEU A 49 -2.09 -1.94 -2.86
C LEU A 49 -2.64 -0.52 -3.03
N PHE A 50 -3.66 -0.40 -3.87
CA PHE A 50 -4.44 0.81 -4.07
C PHE A 50 -5.57 0.81 -3.04
N VAL A 51 -5.68 1.86 -2.23
CA VAL A 51 -6.70 1.99 -1.18
C VAL A 51 -7.42 3.32 -1.34
N SER A 52 -8.75 3.31 -1.23
CA SER A 52 -9.60 4.50 -1.18
C SER A 52 -10.81 4.24 -0.28
N SER A 53 -11.65 5.26 -0.08
CA SER A 53 -12.95 5.09 0.57
C SER A 53 -13.91 4.19 -0.21
N ALA A 54 -13.71 4.04 -1.52
CA ALA A 54 -14.54 3.19 -2.39
C ALA A 54 -14.12 1.71 -2.35
N GLY A 55 -12.96 1.39 -1.79
CA GLY A 55 -12.45 0.02 -1.67
C GLY A 55 -10.95 -0.07 -1.89
N PHE A 56 -10.48 -1.28 -2.17
CA PHE A 56 -9.06 -1.55 -2.42
C PHE A 56 -8.84 -2.44 -3.65
N ARG A 57 -7.64 -2.34 -4.23
CA ARG A 57 -7.20 -3.17 -5.37
C ARG A 57 -5.74 -3.56 -5.20
N ARG A 58 -5.39 -4.77 -5.60
CA ARG A 58 -4.04 -5.31 -5.50
C ARG A 58 -3.51 -5.61 -6.91
N VAL A 59 -2.33 -5.08 -7.22
CA VAL A 59 -1.67 -5.25 -8.52
C VAL A 59 -0.31 -5.89 -8.30
N ARG A 60 -0.05 -7.01 -8.98
CA ARG A 60 1.21 -7.78 -8.85
C ARG A 60 2.19 -7.52 -9.97
N SER A 61 1.69 -7.15 -11.14
CA SER A 61 2.49 -6.79 -12.30
C SER A 61 2.51 -5.28 -12.45
N PHE A 62 3.65 -4.65 -12.21
CA PHE A 62 3.81 -3.20 -12.28
C PHE A 62 5.24 -2.83 -12.66
N PRO A 63 5.47 -1.67 -13.30
CA PRO A 63 6.80 -1.23 -13.66
C PRO A 63 7.62 -0.83 -12.44
N THR A 64 8.94 -1.00 -12.48
CA THR A 64 9.85 -0.66 -11.37
C THR A 64 9.76 0.81 -10.97
N ASP A 65 9.51 1.69 -11.92
CA ASP A 65 9.39 3.14 -11.76
C ASP A 65 7.93 3.62 -11.60
N TRP A 66 7.02 2.74 -11.16
CA TRP A 66 5.59 3.03 -10.97
C TRP A 66 5.32 4.34 -10.21
N ARG A 67 6.20 4.74 -9.29
CA ARG A 67 6.09 5.99 -8.50
C ARG A 67 6.14 7.26 -9.35
N ARG A 68 6.67 7.18 -10.57
CA ARG A 68 6.77 8.30 -11.52
C ARG A 68 5.58 8.37 -12.48
N LEU A 69 4.67 7.39 -12.41
CA LEU A 69 3.49 7.36 -13.27
C LEU A 69 2.57 8.54 -12.97
N SER A 70 1.92 9.02 -14.02
CA SER A 70 0.88 10.04 -13.90
C SER A 70 -0.33 9.47 -13.13
N PRO A 71 -1.18 10.32 -12.52
CA PRO A 71 -2.46 9.87 -11.94
C PRO A 71 -3.31 9.03 -12.89
N ALA A 72 -3.32 9.37 -14.18
CA ALA A 72 -4.06 8.62 -15.20
C ALA A 72 -3.48 7.22 -15.44
N ASP A 73 -2.15 7.07 -15.39
CA ASP A 73 -1.50 5.78 -15.59
C ASP A 73 -1.53 4.92 -14.33
N LEU A 74 -1.44 5.53 -13.14
CA LEU A 74 -1.74 4.84 -11.87
C LEU A 74 -3.17 4.33 -11.85
N TRP A 75 -4.12 5.13 -12.34
CA TRP A 75 -5.51 4.69 -12.45
C TRP A 75 -5.65 3.48 -13.39
N LYS A 76 -5.09 3.54 -14.60
CA LYS A 76 -5.10 2.40 -15.55
C LYS A 76 -4.43 1.16 -14.96
N LEU A 77 -3.29 1.33 -14.28
CA LEU A 77 -2.54 0.27 -13.63
C LEU A 77 -3.39 -0.44 -12.56
N SER A 78 -4.20 0.31 -11.81
CA SER A 78 -5.07 -0.24 -10.75
C SER A 78 -6.10 -1.26 -11.25
N TRP A 79 -6.34 -1.33 -12.56
CA TRP A 79 -7.26 -2.29 -13.19
C TRP A 79 -6.57 -3.54 -13.74
N GLN A 80 -5.24 -3.63 -13.64
CA GLN A 80 -4.51 -4.83 -14.02
C GLN A 80 -4.60 -5.90 -12.93
N ARG A 81 -4.56 -7.17 -13.34
CA ARG A 81 -4.57 -8.35 -12.45
C ARG A 81 -3.17 -8.70 -11.96
#